data_AF-A0A7K4KZK4-F1
#
_entry.id   AF-A0A7K4KZK4-F1
#
_cell.length_a   1.000
_cell.length_b   1.000
_cell.length_c   1.000
_cell.angle_alpha   90.00
_cell.angle_beta   90.00
_cell.angle_gamma   90.00
#
_symmetry.space_group_name_H-M   'P 1'
#
loop_
_entity.id
_entity.type
_entity.pdbx_description
1 polymer ?
#
loop_
_entity_poly.entity_id
_entity_poly.type
_entity_poly.pdbx_seq_one_letter_code
_entity_poly.pdbx_strand_id
1 'polypeptide(L)'
;PLISASRWLLKRGELYQLLSEEAGIFRKGSGRVCYLFLFNDVLIITKKKSEESYAVMSYATLDRVRVEKIESPEPPSPPGGAARGHLFRVLMERSGESGREEIVLAAETL
;
A
#
# COMPACT_ATOMS: atom_id res chain seq x y z
N PRO A 1 9.70 -11.96 -15.51
CA PRO A 1 8.53 -11.35 -16.20
C PRO A 1 7.43 -10.91 -15.20
N LEU A 2 6.78 -9.77 -15.42
CA LEU A 2 5.65 -9.28 -14.60
C LEU A 2 4.34 -10.09 -14.83
N ILE A 3 4.33 -10.98 -15.82
CA ILE A 3 3.25 -11.94 -16.08
C ILE A 3 3.90 -13.31 -16.36
N SER A 4 3.48 -14.35 -15.64
CA SER A 4 3.95 -15.74 -15.79
C SER A 4 2.74 -16.68 -15.84
N ALA A 5 2.82 -17.80 -16.57
CA ALA A 5 1.75 -18.79 -16.62
C ALA A 5 1.45 -19.44 -15.25
N SER A 6 2.41 -19.39 -14.33
CA SER A 6 2.28 -19.86 -12.93
C SER A 6 1.78 -18.79 -11.96
N ARG A 7 1.48 -17.58 -12.45
CA ARG A 7 1.09 -16.44 -11.62
C ARG A 7 -0.43 -16.31 -11.55
N TRP A 8 -0.99 -16.39 -10.35
CA TRP A 8 -2.41 -16.26 -10.10
C TRP A 8 -2.70 -15.21 -9.02
N LEU A 9 -3.81 -14.49 -9.17
CA LEU A 9 -4.18 -13.37 -8.32
C LEU A 9 -4.80 -13.88 -7.01
N LEU A 10 -4.15 -13.58 -5.88
CA LEU A 10 -4.62 -13.89 -4.53
C LEU A 10 -5.66 -12.87 -4.05
N LYS A 11 -5.35 -11.57 -4.18
CA LYS A 11 -6.21 -10.48 -3.70
C LYS A 11 -5.98 -9.23 -4.54
N ARG A 12 -7.02 -8.42 -4.68
CA ARG A 12 -6.91 -7.07 -5.23
C ARG A 12 -7.82 -6.11 -4.50
N GLY A 13 -7.47 -4.84 -4.45
CA GLY A 13 -8.28 -3.87 -3.76
C GLY A 13 -7.77 -2.44 -3.88
N GLU A 14 -8.70 -1.52 -3.73
CA GLU A 14 -8.40 -0.11 -3.56
C GLU A 14 -7.93 0.15 -2.13
N LEU A 15 -6.91 0.98 -1.98
CA LEU A 15 -6.32 1.37 -0.71
C LEU A 15 -5.92 2.84 -0.74
N TYR A 16 -5.82 3.47 0.43
CA TYR A 16 -5.27 4.81 0.55
C TYR A 16 -3.80 4.75 0.92
N GLN A 17 -2.94 5.24 0.04
CA GLN A 17 -1.54 5.45 0.33
C GLN A 17 -1.36 6.77 1.07
N LEU A 18 -0.82 6.73 2.28
CA LEU A 18 -0.39 7.91 3.01
C LEU A 18 0.98 8.35 2.47
N LEU A 19 1.08 9.62 2.06
CA LEU A 19 2.35 10.21 1.62
C LEU A 19 3.17 10.61 2.85
N SER A 20 4.44 10.18 2.89
CA SER A 20 5.40 10.73 3.84
C SER A 20 5.75 12.16 3.40
N GLU A 21 5.65 13.13 4.29
CA GLU A 21 6.06 14.49 4.00
C GLU A 21 7.58 14.61 4.14
N GLU A 22 8.30 14.69 3.02
CA GLU A 22 9.61 15.35 2.98
C GLU A 22 9.52 16.88 3.22
N ALA A 23 8.37 17.38 3.69
CA ALA A 23 8.11 18.79 3.97
C ALA A 23 7.25 19.02 5.24
N GLY A 24 7.57 18.34 6.35
CA GLY A 24 7.51 18.94 7.68
C GLY A 24 6.17 19.29 8.35
N ILE A 25 4.97 19.01 7.83
CA ILE A 25 3.73 19.32 8.58
C ILE A 25 2.63 18.29 8.31
N PHE A 26 2.63 17.16 9.06
CA PHE A 26 1.58 16.11 9.05
C PHE A 26 0.18 16.63 8.71
N ARG A 27 -0.14 16.76 7.42
CA ARG A 27 -1.51 17.06 6.98
C ARG A 27 -2.23 15.73 6.89
N LYS A 28 -2.81 15.35 8.02
CA LYS A 28 -3.84 14.31 8.16
C LYS A 28 -4.91 14.56 7.08
N GLY A 29 -4.78 13.93 5.90
CA GLY A 29 -5.70 14.11 4.77
C GLY A 29 -5.12 14.01 3.35
N SER A 30 -3.80 14.08 3.12
CA SER A 30 -3.25 13.96 1.75
C SER A 30 -2.89 12.52 1.36
N GLY A 31 -3.85 11.61 1.52
CA GLY A 31 -3.72 10.24 0.99
C GLY A 31 -3.97 10.21 -0.52
N ARG A 32 -3.26 9.36 -1.27
CA ARG A 32 -3.57 9.06 -2.67
C ARG A 32 -4.24 7.69 -2.76
N VAL A 33 -5.32 7.60 -3.54
CA VAL A 33 -5.92 6.30 -3.86
C VAL A 33 -4.95 5.51 -4.74
N CYS A 34 -4.67 4.29 -4.33
CA CYS A 34 -3.88 3.30 -5.06
C CYS A 34 -4.67 2.00 -5.17
N TYR A 35 -4.26 1.14 -6.10
CA TYR A 35 -4.85 -0.17 -6.27
C TYR A 35 -3.78 -1.24 -6.20
N LEU A 36 -3.99 -2.22 -5.33
CA LEU A 36 -3.04 -3.28 -5.01
C LEU A 36 -3.46 -4.57 -5.72
N PHE A 37 -2.49 -5.26 -6.31
CA PHE A 37 -2.65 -6.61 -6.82
C PHE A 37 -1.63 -7.52 -6.12
N LEU A 38 -2.14 -8.47 -5.34
CA LEU A 38 -1.36 -9.50 -4.69
C LEU A 38 -1.48 -10.76 -5.54
N PHE A 39 -0.37 -11.20 -6.10
CA PHE A 39 -0.24 -12.51 -6.73
C PHE A 39 0.51 -13.45 -5.78
N ASN A 40 0.53 -14.74 -6.12
CA ASN A 40 1.21 -15.77 -5.35
C ASN A 40 2.71 -15.56 -5.11
N ASP A 41 3.39 -14.76 -5.94
CA ASP A 41 4.83 -14.52 -5.87
C ASP A 41 5.24 -13.04 -5.95
N VAL A 42 4.32 -12.13 -6.25
CA VAL A 42 4.59 -10.69 -6.44
C VAL A 42 3.48 -9.82 -5.87
N LEU A 43 3.87 -8.72 -5.25
CA LEU A 43 3.00 -7.61 -4.88
C LEU A 43 3.19 -6.47 -5.89
N ILE A 44 2.09 -5.93 -6.42
CA ILE A 44 2.11 -4.79 -7.35
C ILE A 44 1.23 -3.67 -6.79
N ILE A 45 1.79 -2.46 -6.73
CA ILE A 45 1.10 -1.23 -6.35
C ILE A 45 0.92 -0.37 -7.59
N THR A 46 -0.30 0.10 -7.79
CA THR A 46 -0.67 0.80 -9.02
C THR A 46 -1.48 2.06 -8.76
N LYS A 47 -1.48 2.95 -9.75
CA LYS A 47 -2.44 4.04 -9.88
C LYS A 47 -3.47 3.67 -10.95
N LYS A 48 -4.75 3.65 -10.59
CA LYS A 48 -5.85 3.42 -11.55
C LYS A 48 -5.89 4.57 -12.57
N LYS A 49 -5.94 4.24 -13.86
CA LYS A 49 -6.06 5.18 -14.99
C LYS A 49 -7.46 5.13 -15.61
N SER A 50 -8.01 3.93 -15.72
CA SER A 50 -9.40 3.66 -16.10
C SER A 50 -9.88 2.39 -15.37
N GLU A 51 -11.08 1.91 -15.66
CA GLU A 51 -11.62 0.68 -15.06
C GLU A 51 -10.70 -0.54 -15.29
N GLU A 52 -10.13 -0.64 -16.48
CA GLU A 52 -9.31 -1.77 -16.94
C GLU A 52 -7.82 -1.43 -17.10
N SER A 53 -7.42 -0.18 -16.80
CA SER A 53 -6.03 0.28 -16.96
C SER A 53 -5.44 0.79 -15.66
N TYR A 54 -4.27 0.25 -15.32
CA TYR A 54 -3.53 0.57 -14.11
C TYR A 54 -2.08 0.88 -14.49
N ALA A 55 -1.54 1.99 -13.99
CA ALA A 55 -0.14 2.32 -14.11
C ALA A 55 0.63 1.75 -12.91
N VAL A 56 1.61 0.88 -13.17
CA VAL A 56 2.48 0.31 -12.13
C VAL A 56 3.30 1.43 -11.50
N MET A 57 3.21 1.57 -10.18
CA MET A 57 4.02 2.50 -9.40
C MET A 57 5.21 1.78 -8.79
N SER A 58 4.97 0.62 -8.18
CA SER A 58 6.03 -0.21 -7.59
C SER A 58 5.62 -1.69 -7.57
N TYR A 59 6.60 -2.57 -7.49
CA TYR A 59 6.39 -4.00 -7.34
C TYR A 59 7.61 -4.67 -6.71
N ALA A 60 7.37 -5.75 -5.98
CA ALA A 60 8.41 -6.61 -5.43
C ALA A 60 7.91 -8.06 -5.31
N THR A 61 8.83 -9.02 -5.41
CA THR A 61 8.52 -10.42 -5.11
C THR A 61 8.25 -10.58 -3.62
N LEU A 62 7.40 -11.54 -3.22
CA LEU A 62 6.95 -11.64 -1.83
C LEU A 62 8.07 -11.92 -0.83
N ASP A 63 9.15 -12.58 -1.25
CA ASP A 63 10.36 -12.78 -0.43
C ASP A 63 11.10 -11.47 -0.10
N ARG A 64 10.79 -10.40 -0.83
CA ARG A 64 11.35 -9.05 -0.71
C ARG A 64 10.35 -8.03 -0.16
N VAL A 65 9.20 -8.50 0.34
CA VAL A 65 8.17 -7.68 0.96
C VAL A 65 8.11 -7.98 2.45
N ARG A 66 8.14 -6.95 3.29
CA ARG A 66 7.78 -7.04 4.70
C ARG A 66 6.58 -6.16 4.98
N VAL A 67 5.63 -6.68 5.76
CA VAL A 67 4.42 -5.96 6.15
C VAL A 67 4.38 -5.84 7.65
N GLU A 68 4.15 -4.62 8.13
CA GLU A 68 4.07 -4.32 9.55
C GLU A 68 2.74 -3.63 9.82
N LYS A 69 1.95 -4.17 10.75
CA LYS A 69 0.73 -3.50 11.20
C LYS A 69 1.14 -2.23 11.95
N ILE A 70 0.52 -1.11 11.63
CA ILE A 70 0.70 0.12 12.41
C ILE A 70 -0.39 0.14 13.45
N GLU A 71 -0.01 0.02 14.72
CA GLU A 71 -0.93 0.25 15.82
C GLU A 71 -1.30 1.73 15.84
N SER A 72 -2.59 2.03 15.63
CA SER A 72 -3.07 3.39 15.83
C SER A 72 -3.10 3.65 17.33
N PRO A 73 -2.38 4.66 17.85
CA PRO A 73 -2.58 5.10 19.21
C PRO A 73 -3.91 5.87 19.22
N GLU A 74 -5.04 5.21 19.52
CA GLU A 74 -6.21 5.97 19.96
C GLU A 74 -6.57 5.62 21.41
N PRO A 75 -6.50 6.59 22.36
CA PRO A 75 -7.29 6.52 23.58
C PRO A 75 -8.80 6.61 23.23
N PRO A 76 -9.73 6.28 24.16
CA PRO A 76 -11.16 6.25 23.84
C PRO A 76 -11.69 7.66 23.60
N SER A 77 -11.95 8.04 22.35
CA SER A 77 -12.60 9.31 21.99
C SER A 77 -14.06 9.11 21.51
N PRO A 78 -14.96 10.10 21.71
CA PRO A 78 -16.41 10.00 21.51
C PRO A 78 -16.85 9.96 20.02
N PRO A 79 -18.15 9.70 19.72
CA PRO A 79 -18.59 9.39 18.38
C PRO A 79 -18.51 10.61 17.45
N GLY A 80 -17.66 10.53 16.42
CA GLY A 80 -17.61 11.54 15.35
C GLY A 80 -16.26 11.79 14.66
N GLY A 81 -15.16 11.16 15.10
CA GLY A 81 -13.81 11.44 14.55
C GLY A 81 -13.33 10.43 13.50
N ALA A 82 -13.16 10.87 12.27
CA ALA A 82 -12.63 10.08 11.15
C ALA A 82 -11.15 9.72 11.33
N ALA A 83 -10.90 8.47 11.77
CA ALA A 83 -9.65 7.74 11.54
C ALA A 83 -9.91 6.21 11.52
N ARG A 84 -10.97 5.78 10.83
CA ARG A 84 -11.42 4.37 10.77
C ARG A 84 -10.65 3.55 9.71
N GLY A 85 -9.32 3.64 9.69
CA GLY A 85 -8.51 2.90 8.73
C GLY A 85 -7.63 1.85 9.40
N HIS A 86 -7.62 0.62 8.88
CA HIS A 86 -6.61 -0.38 9.23
C HIS A 86 -5.31 -0.02 8.55
N LEU A 87 -4.38 0.53 9.34
CA LEU A 87 -3.08 0.99 8.87
C LEU A 87 -2.05 -0.15 8.86
N PHE A 88 -1.30 -0.22 7.78
CA PHE A 88 -0.15 -1.11 7.67
C PHE A 88 0.92 -0.48 6.81
N ARG A 89 2.17 -0.82 7.12
CA ARG A 89 3.36 -0.43 6.40
C ARG A 89 3.82 -1.58 5.53
N VAL A 90 4.13 -1.28 4.28
CA VAL A 90 4.73 -2.21 3.31
C VAL A 90 6.15 -1.72 3.03
N LEU A 91 7.11 -2.59 3.24
CA LEU A 91 8.52 -2.35 2.98
C LEU A 91 8.96 -3.27 1.84
N MET A 92 9.43 -2.69 0.74
CA MET A 92 9.78 -3.42 -0.48
C MET A 92 11.25 -3.20 -0.84
N GLU A 93 11.95 -4.28 -1.13
CA GLU A 93 13.34 -4.23 -1.60
C GLU A 93 13.38 -4.26 -3.14
N ARG A 94 13.89 -3.20 -3.75
CA ARG A 94 13.96 -3.10 -5.21
C ARG A 94 15.07 -4.01 -5.75
N SER A 95 14.78 -4.76 -6.81
CA SER A 95 15.75 -5.68 -7.40
C SER A 95 16.88 -4.96 -8.13
N GLY A 96 18.04 -4.79 -7.47
CA GLY A 96 19.28 -4.35 -8.11
C GLY A 96 19.74 -2.92 -7.78
N GLU A 97 18.97 -2.15 -7.03
CA GLU A 97 19.40 -0.87 -6.44
C GLU A 97 19.28 -0.95 -4.92
N SER A 98 20.21 -0.36 -4.19
CA SER A 98 20.23 -0.31 -2.72
C SER A 98 19.15 0.64 -2.15
N GLY A 99 17.93 0.55 -2.68
CA GLY A 99 16.78 1.36 -2.30
C GLY A 99 15.69 0.47 -1.71
N ARG A 100 15.40 0.66 -0.42
CA ARG A 100 14.20 0.14 0.23
C ARG A 100 13.10 1.18 0.06
N GLU A 101 11.95 0.77 -0.45
CA GLU A 101 10.76 1.62 -0.52
C GLU A 101 9.84 1.32 0.66
N GLU A 102 9.43 2.36 1.38
CA GLU A 102 8.46 2.28 2.47
C GLU A 102 7.17 2.97 2.07
N ILE A 103 6.05 2.26 2.21
CA ILE A 103 4.72 2.76 1.86
C ILE A 103 3.78 2.48 3.02
N VAL A 104 3.06 3.51 3.47
CA VAL A 104 2.00 3.36 4.46
C VAL A 104 0.65 3.32 3.75
N LEU A 105 -0.13 2.26 4.02
CA LEU A 105 -1.42 2.00 3.39
C LEU A 105 -2.52 1.94 4.46
N ALA A 106 -3.71 2.41 4.10
CA ALA A 106 -4.93 2.31 4.89
C ALA A 106 -6.01 1.54 4.13
N ALA A 107 -6.61 0.57 4.80
CA ALA A 107 -7.82 -0.12 4.34
C ALA A 107 -9.03 0.31 5.18
N GLU A 108 -10.21 0.44 4.56
CA GLU A 108 -11.45 0.80 5.27
C GLU A 108 -12.00 -0.37 6.11
N THR A 109 -11.66 -1.61 5.75
CA THR A 109 -12.11 -2.85 6.40
C THR A 109 -10.98 -3.90 6.42
N LEU A 110 -11.07 -4.90 7.31
CA LEU A 110 -10.16 -6.06 7.39
C LEU A 110 -10.52 -7.16 6.39
#